data_AF-A0A7C1QKF0-F1
#
_entry.id   AF-A0A7C1QKF0-F1
#
_cell.length_a   1.000
_cell.length_b   1.000
_cell.length_c   1.000
_cell.angle_alpha   90.00
_cell.angle_beta   90.00
_cell.angle_gamma   90.00
#
_symmetry.space_group_name_H-M   'P 1'
#
loop_
_entity.id
_entity.type
_entity.pdbx_description
1 polymer ?
#
loop_
_entity_poly.entity_id
_entity_poly.type
_entity_poly.pdbx_seq_one_letter_code
_entity_poly.pdbx_strand_id
1 'polypeptide(L)'
;GGKTSQGMKAASSHTGALAEDERLIDAIIKQAGVIQANNFFEMFQFLRTFSMMYKSGKKFPVKGNIALVVGSGGMGTVMGDIAMKYGLKFPEFGEKSYNILKSVFPDWMPPNRFALVDMWPTMEKAMMDAAKKAKSTAKKSTKKTTINEKERNPFRMMGSFGNVMEIIQRAVLEEPKIEGLFTSMPGGPRGREGTMDFMTPMLERIAKYPKPVFFYSVMESEGALEMSRLCGKYNIPVFTRTEDVAKNFAILVQESRNKERFSKTLDPQVEKR
;
A
#
# COMPACT_ATOMS: atom_id res chain seq x y z
N GLY A 1 21.04 -18.59 8.67
CA GLY A 1 22.33 -18.52 7.96
C GLY A 1 22.57 -19.84 7.25
N GLY A 2 23.76 -20.09 6.70
CA GLY A 2 24.10 -21.40 6.12
C GLY A 2 23.57 -21.68 4.70
N LYS A 3 23.23 -20.65 3.92
CA LYS A 3 22.70 -20.80 2.55
C LYS A 3 23.78 -20.82 1.45
N THR A 4 25.04 -20.83 1.81
CA THR A 4 26.14 -20.82 0.85
C THR A 4 27.20 -21.75 1.37
N SER A 5 28.07 -22.25 0.50
CA SER A 5 29.20 -23.10 0.90
C SER A 5 30.00 -22.49 2.05
N GLN A 6 30.27 -21.19 2.01
CA GLN A 6 30.97 -20.48 3.07
C GLN A 6 30.11 -20.32 4.33
N GLY A 7 28.82 -19.99 4.19
CA GLY A 7 27.92 -19.86 5.33
C GLY A 7 27.70 -21.18 6.06
N MET A 8 27.65 -22.30 5.33
CA MET A 8 27.54 -23.65 5.89
C MET A 8 28.78 -24.02 6.69
N LYS A 9 29.99 -23.77 6.14
CA LYS A 9 31.25 -23.97 6.86
C LYS A 9 31.29 -23.16 8.16
N ALA A 10 30.88 -21.89 8.11
CA ALA A 10 30.82 -21.03 9.29
C ALA A 10 29.84 -21.55 10.35
N ALA A 11 28.64 -21.99 9.93
CA ALA A 11 27.64 -22.55 10.84
C ALA A 11 28.10 -23.88 11.48
N SER A 12 28.73 -24.76 10.69
CA SER A 12 29.28 -26.02 11.14
C SER A 12 30.41 -25.82 12.17
N SER A 13 31.34 -24.89 11.89
CA SER A 13 32.40 -24.52 12.83
C SER A 13 31.84 -23.94 14.15
N HIS A 14 30.79 -23.12 14.08
CA HIS A 14 30.19 -22.51 15.26
C HIS A 14 29.41 -23.52 16.15
N THR A 15 28.75 -24.50 15.54
CA THR A 15 27.83 -25.41 16.27
C THR A 15 28.40 -26.82 16.49
N GLY A 16 29.50 -27.17 15.83
CA GLY A 16 30.03 -28.53 15.79
C GLY A 16 29.16 -29.51 14.99
N ALA A 17 28.06 -29.05 14.39
CA ALA A 17 27.16 -29.87 13.60
C ALA A 17 27.68 -30.07 12.16
N LEU A 18 27.34 -31.20 11.55
CA LEU A 18 27.63 -31.46 10.14
C LEU A 18 26.94 -30.42 9.25
N ALA A 19 27.63 -29.93 8.22
CA ALA A 19 27.03 -29.06 7.22
C ALA A 19 26.03 -29.87 6.37
N GLU A 20 24.74 -29.53 6.47
CA GLU A 20 23.65 -30.16 5.72
C GLU A 20 23.57 -29.65 4.27
N ASP A 21 22.92 -30.42 3.39
CA ASP A 21 22.70 -30.01 2.00
C ASP A 21 21.73 -28.80 1.92
N GLU A 22 22.20 -27.71 1.31
CA GLU A 22 21.42 -26.47 1.15
C GLU A 22 20.07 -26.70 0.46
N ARG A 23 20.03 -27.55 -0.58
CA ARG A 23 18.81 -27.85 -1.34
C ARG A 23 17.83 -28.62 -0.49
N LEU A 24 18.31 -29.54 0.35
CA LEU A 24 17.48 -30.30 1.28
C LEU A 24 16.83 -29.36 2.31
N ILE A 25 17.61 -28.47 2.93
CA ILE A 25 17.08 -27.49 3.89
C ILE A 25 16.06 -26.56 3.23
N ASP A 26 16.35 -26.04 2.03
CA ASP A 26 15.41 -25.21 1.28
C ASP A 26 14.11 -25.97 0.93
N ALA A 27 14.21 -27.23 0.54
CA ALA A 27 13.06 -28.08 0.27
C ALA A 27 12.20 -28.31 1.53
N ILE A 28 12.83 -28.60 2.67
CA ILE A 28 12.14 -28.78 3.96
C ILE A 28 11.43 -27.49 4.38
N ILE A 29 12.11 -26.34 4.29
CA ILE A 29 11.53 -25.02 4.61
C ILE A 29 10.31 -24.75 3.74
N LYS A 30 10.39 -25.00 2.42
CA LYS A 30 9.28 -24.85 1.49
C LYS A 30 8.13 -25.82 1.78
N GLN A 31 8.44 -27.08 2.11
CA GLN A 31 7.45 -28.08 2.45
C GLN A 31 6.71 -27.74 3.76
N ALA A 32 7.44 -27.24 4.75
CA ALA A 32 6.91 -26.77 6.04
C ALA A 32 6.14 -25.44 5.93
N GLY A 33 6.12 -24.80 4.76
CA GLY A 33 5.43 -23.53 4.56
C GLY A 33 6.11 -22.35 5.29
N VAL A 34 7.36 -22.50 5.71
CA VAL A 34 8.09 -21.45 6.42
C VAL A 34 8.34 -20.28 5.48
N ILE A 35 7.98 -19.07 5.94
CA ILE A 35 8.26 -17.82 5.22
C ILE A 35 9.69 -17.41 5.56
N GLN A 36 10.57 -17.52 4.58
CA GLN A 36 12.00 -17.31 4.79
C GLN A 36 12.40 -15.86 4.52
N ALA A 37 13.05 -15.23 5.50
CA ALA A 37 13.74 -13.95 5.32
C ALA A 37 15.22 -14.16 4.98
N ASN A 38 15.81 -13.27 4.18
CA ASN A 38 17.22 -13.40 3.75
C ASN A 38 18.20 -12.65 4.66
N ASN A 39 17.70 -11.74 5.48
CA ASN A 39 18.50 -10.98 6.44
C ASN A 39 17.60 -10.50 7.60
N PHE A 40 18.22 -9.97 8.65
CA PHE A 40 17.50 -9.48 9.82
C PHE A 40 16.52 -8.35 9.49
N PHE A 41 16.84 -7.48 8.54
CA PHE A 41 15.95 -6.39 8.14
C PHE A 41 14.64 -6.93 7.54
N GLU A 42 14.73 -7.87 6.59
CA GLU A 42 13.55 -8.56 6.04
C GLU A 42 12.78 -9.29 7.15
N MET A 43 13.48 -9.97 8.06
CA MET A 43 12.83 -10.70 9.16
C MET A 43 12.00 -9.77 10.05
N PHE A 44 12.57 -8.66 10.52
CA PHE A 44 11.85 -7.70 11.35
C PHE A 44 10.72 -7.00 10.59
N GLN A 45 10.89 -6.71 9.30
CA GLN A 45 9.83 -6.15 8.45
C GLN A 45 8.66 -7.13 8.31
N PHE A 46 8.93 -8.41 8.08
CA PHE A 46 7.89 -9.45 7.96
C PHE A 46 7.15 -9.62 9.28
N LEU A 47 7.87 -9.71 10.40
CA LEU A 47 7.28 -9.79 11.74
C LEU A 47 6.41 -8.58 12.06
N ARG A 48 6.88 -7.37 11.75
CA ARG A 48 6.11 -6.13 11.91
C ARG A 48 4.82 -6.18 11.09
N THR A 49 4.92 -6.55 9.81
CA THR A 49 3.75 -6.67 8.93
C THR A 49 2.73 -7.66 9.50
N PHE A 50 3.14 -8.88 9.83
CA PHE A 50 2.24 -9.87 10.43
C PHE A 50 1.61 -9.36 11.72
N SER A 51 2.40 -8.82 12.65
CA SER A 51 1.91 -8.28 13.92
C SER A 51 0.82 -7.21 13.70
N MET A 52 1.05 -6.27 12.78
CA MET A 52 0.08 -5.22 12.45
C MET A 52 -1.18 -5.79 11.79
N MET A 53 -1.05 -6.75 10.87
CA MET A 53 -2.19 -7.36 10.17
C MET A 53 -3.05 -8.21 11.11
N TYR A 54 -2.44 -9.02 11.97
CA TYR A 54 -3.15 -9.83 12.97
C TYR A 54 -3.85 -8.94 14.01
N LYS A 55 -3.16 -7.93 14.55
CA LYS A 55 -3.72 -7.01 15.54
C LYS A 55 -4.91 -6.20 15.01
N SER A 56 -4.92 -5.88 13.72
CA SER A 56 -6.01 -5.14 13.08
C SER A 56 -7.04 -6.02 12.38
N GLY A 57 -6.93 -7.35 12.49
CA GLY A 57 -7.90 -8.30 11.93
C GLY A 57 -8.03 -8.21 10.40
N LYS A 58 -6.96 -7.83 9.68
CA LYS A 58 -7.01 -7.73 8.22
C LYS A 58 -7.18 -9.11 7.60
N LYS A 59 -8.00 -9.19 6.56
CA LYS A 59 -8.14 -10.38 5.72
C LYS A 59 -6.90 -10.50 4.83
N PHE A 60 -6.20 -11.61 4.91
CA PHE A 60 -4.98 -11.80 4.11
C PHE A 60 -5.36 -12.04 2.64
N PRO A 61 -4.60 -11.49 1.69
CA PRO A 61 -4.78 -11.75 0.27
C PRO A 61 -4.52 -13.22 -0.05
N VAL A 62 -5.18 -13.77 -1.07
CA VAL A 62 -5.02 -15.16 -1.53
C VAL A 62 -4.46 -15.19 -2.96
N LYS A 63 -4.95 -14.30 -3.82
CA LYS A 63 -4.57 -14.25 -5.24
C LYS A 63 -3.41 -13.29 -5.50
N GLY A 64 -3.14 -12.36 -4.57
CA GLY A 64 -2.16 -11.29 -4.75
C GLY A 64 -2.69 -10.15 -5.61
N ASN A 65 -4.01 -9.97 -5.66
CA ASN A 65 -4.64 -8.93 -6.44
C ASN A 65 -4.56 -7.60 -5.68
N ILE A 66 -3.77 -6.66 -6.19
CA ILE A 66 -3.59 -5.35 -5.57
C ILE A 66 -4.14 -4.25 -6.47
N ALA A 67 -4.45 -3.12 -5.85
CA ALA A 67 -4.53 -1.85 -6.53
C ALA A 67 -3.34 -0.98 -6.14
N LEU A 68 -2.78 -0.26 -7.10
CA LEU A 68 -1.78 0.78 -6.87
C LEU A 68 -2.41 2.14 -7.15
N VAL A 69 -2.42 3.02 -6.15
CA VAL A 69 -2.77 4.44 -6.31
C VAL A 69 -1.50 5.25 -6.18
N VAL A 70 -1.12 5.94 -7.25
CA VAL A 70 0.19 6.56 -7.38
C VAL A 70 0.07 8.02 -7.79
N GLY A 71 0.91 8.87 -7.20
CA GLY A 71 0.96 10.30 -7.51
C GLY A 71 1.54 10.66 -8.88
N SER A 72 2.15 9.71 -9.59
CA SER A 72 2.64 9.90 -10.95
C SER A 72 2.75 8.59 -11.71
N GLY A 73 2.47 8.62 -13.02
CA GLY A 73 2.53 7.45 -13.89
C GLY A 73 3.92 6.79 -13.94
N GLY A 74 5.01 7.57 -13.90
CA GLY A 74 6.37 7.02 -13.91
C GLY A 74 6.70 6.17 -12.67
N MET A 75 6.26 6.60 -11.49
CA MET A 75 6.35 5.80 -10.27
C MET A 75 5.44 4.56 -10.36
N GLY A 76 4.30 4.69 -11.05
CA GLY A 76 3.38 3.60 -11.34
C GLY A 76 4.05 2.48 -12.14
N THR A 77 4.77 2.80 -13.22
CA THR A 77 5.47 1.82 -14.06
C THR A 77 6.48 0.99 -13.25
N VAL A 78 7.37 1.66 -12.50
CA VAL A 78 8.40 0.97 -11.71
C VAL A 78 7.77 0.09 -10.62
N MET A 79 6.77 0.61 -9.92
CA MET A 79 6.08 -0.16 -8.88
C MET A 79 5.27 -1.33 -9.48
N GLY A 80 4.75 -1.16 -10.69
CA GLY A 80 4.09 -2.22 -11.47
C GLY A 80 5.03 -3.39 -11.73
N ASP A 81 6.21 -3.12 -12.28
CA ASP A 81 7.23 -4.15 -12.54
C ASP A 81 7.68 -4.87 -11.26
N ILE A 82 7.90 -4.10 -10.19
CA ILE A 82 8.27 -4.64 -8.87
C ILE A 82 7.16 -5.56 -8.35
N ALA A 83 5.90 -5.13 -8.38
CA ALA A 83 4.77 -5.94 -7.91
C ALA A 83 4.66 -7.25 -8.69
N MET A 84 4.78 -7.19 -10.03
CA MET A 84 4.75 -8.37 -10.90
C MET A 84 5.89 -9.35 -10.59
N LYS A 85 7.10 -8.84 -10.30
CA LYS A 85 8.25 -9.67 -9.90
C LYS A 85 7.99 -10.50 -8.63
N TYR A 86 7.14 -10.01 -7.72
CA TYR A 86 6.74 -10.74 -6.52
C TYR A 86 5.40 -11.50 -6.68
N GLY A 87 4.95 -11.70 -7.92
CA GLY A 87 3.76 -12.50 -8.24
C GLY A 87 2.43 -11.83 -7.91
N LEU A 88 2.45 -10.51 -7.67
CA LEU A 88 1.25 -9.70 -7.48
C LEU A 88 0.63 -9.33 -8.82
N LYS A 89 -0.63 -8.93 -8.82
CA LYS A 89 -1.42 -8.69 -10.04
C LYS A 89 -2.28 -7.44 -9.91
N PHE A 90 -2.51 -6.79 -11.05
CA PHE A 90 -3.42 -5.65 -11.18
C PHE A 90 -4.67 -6.09 -11.96
N PRO A 91 -5.72 -6.62 -11.31
CA PRO A 91 -6.92 -7.03 -12.02
C PRO A 91 -7.65 -5.82 -12.62
N GLU A 92 -8.52 -6.07 -13.59
CA GLU A 92 -9.43 -5.05 -14.10
C GLU A 92 -10.57 -4.75 -13.12
N PHE A 93 -10.82 -3.46 -12.90
CA PHE A 93 -11.97 -2.97 -12.15
C PHE A 93 -13.29 -3.41 -12.78
N GLY A 94 -14.28 -3.70 -11.94
CA GLY A 94 -15.66 -3.84 -12.40
C GLY A 94 -16.24 -2.48 -12.80
N GLU A 95 -17.35 -2.48 -13.54
CA GLU A 95 -17.99 -1.26 -14.04
C GLU A 95 -18.32 -0.25 -12.93
N LYS A 96 -18.79 -0.73 -11.77
CA LYS A 96 -19.12 0.13 -10.63
C LYS A 96 -17.90 0.95 -10.16
N SER A 97 -16.79 0.28 -9.84
CA SER A 97 -15.58 0.94 -9.37
C SER A 97 -14.93 1.78 -10.46
N TYR A 98 -14.94 1.30 -11.71
CA TYR A 98 -14.42 2.05 -12.84
C TYR A 98 -15.19 3.35 -13.09
N ASN A 99 -16.52 3.34 -13.01
CA ASN A 99 -17.34 4.53 -13.18
C ASN A 99 -17.15 5.55 -12.05
N ILE A 100 -16.95 5.08 -10.81
CA ILE A 100 -16.59 5.96 -9.68
C ILE A 100 -15.24 6.64 -9.97
N LEU A 101 -14.23 5.89 -10.40
CA LEU A 101 -12.94 6.47 -10.79
C LEU A 101 -13.12 7.48 -11.93
N LYS A 102 -13.82 7.11 -13.00
CA LYS A 102 -14.05 7.98 -14.16
C LYS A 102 -14.65 9.34 -13.77
N SER A 103 -15.52 9.39 -12.75
CA SER A 103 -16.14 10.64 -12.29
C SER A 103 -15.15 11.70 -11.79
N VAL A 104 -14.01 11.27 -11.23
CA VAL A 104 -12.97 12.17 -10.69
C VAL A 104 -11.83 12.43 -11.67
N PHE A 105 -11.71 11.62 -12.73
CA PHE A 105 -10.74 11.84 -13.80
C PHE A 105 -11.23 12.87 -14.83
N PRO A 106 -10.31 13.54 -15.54
CA PRO A 106 -10.68 14.38 -16.68
C PRO A 106 -11.08 13.54 -17.90
N ASP A 107 -11.99 14.06 -18.73
CA ASP A 107 -12.49 13.33 -19.91
C ASP A 107 -11.38 13.02 -20.93
N TRP A 108 -10.36 13.87 -21.02
CA TRP A 108 -9.22 13.70 -21.93
C TRP A 108 -8.19 12.65 -21.46
N MET A 109 -8.26 12.21 -20.21
CA MET A 109 -7.40 11.16 -19.65
C MET A 109 -8.20 10.33 -18.64
N PRO A 110 -9.02 9.38 -19.12
CA PRO A 110 -9.76 8.48 -18.25
C PRO A 110 -8.80 7.54 -17.48
N PRO A 111 -9.27 6.95 -16.37
CA PRO A 111 -8.45 6.00 -15.61
C PRO A 111 -8.23 4.70 -16.41
N ASN A 112 -7.14 4.00 -16.08
CA ASN A 112 -6.89 2.64 -16.56
C ASN A 112 -8.01 1.68 -16.11
N ARG A 113 -8.27 0.63 -16.93
CA ARG A 113 -9.19 -0.46 -16.53
C ARG A 113 -8.55 -1.39 -15.51
N PHE A 114 -7.26 -1.64 -15.61
CA PHE A 114 -6.49 -2.39 -14.61
C PHE A 114 -6.20 -1.54 -13.38
N ALA A 115 -5.99 -2.20 -12.24
CA ALA A 115 -5.87 -1.58 -10.92
C ALA A 115 -4.57 -0.81 -10.65
N LEU A 116 -4.10 -0.03 -11.61
CA LEU A 116 -3.05 0.95 -11.47
C LEU A 116 -3.62 2.34 -11.79
N VAL A 117 -3.82 3.13 -10.75
CA VAL A 117 -4.48 4.43 -10.79
C VAL A 117 -3.43 5.52 -10.62
N ASP A 118 -3.08 6.19 -11.72
CA ASP A 118 -2.33 7.45 -11.68
C ASP A 118 -3.28 8.58 -11.30
N MET A 119 -3.15 9.10 -10.09
CA MET A 119 -4.04 10.14 -9.58
C MET A 119 -3.66 11.55 -10.06
N TRP A 120 -2.50 11.76 -10.69
CA TRP A 120 -2.06 13.09 -11.10
C TRP A 120 -3.08 13.86 -11.96
N PRO A 121 -3.73 13.26 -12.99
CA PRO A 121 -4.71 13.98 -13.80
C PRO A 121 -5.95 14.42 -13.00
N THR A 122 -6.32 13.65 -11.96
CA THR A 122 -7.43 14.01 -11.06
C THR A 122 -7.09 15.25 -10.23
N MET A 123 -5.82 15.39 -9.87
CA MET A 123 -5.30 16.55 -9.15
C MET A 123 -5.34 17.80 -10.02
N GLU A 124 -4.86 17.71 -11.26
CA GLU A 124 -4.88 18.81 -12.21
C GLU A 124 -6.31 19.29 -12.47
N LYS A 125 -7.25 18.36 -12.71
CA LYS A 125 -8.67 18.67 -12.87
C LYS A 125 -9.21 19.42 -11.64
N ALA A 126 -8.98 18.90 -10.43
CA ALA A 126 -9.47 19.52 -9.20
C ALA A 126 -8.89 20.93 -9.00
N MET A 127 -7.60 21.14 -9.29
CA MET A 127 -6.97 22.46 -9.23
C MET A 127 -7.56 23.44 -10.26
N MET A 128 -7.78 22.99 -11.50
CA MET A 128 -8.40 23.80 -12.55
C MET A 128 -9.84 24.19 -12.19
N ASP A 129 -10.62 23.26 -11.65
CA ASP A 129 -12.01 23.52 -11.23
C ASP A 129 -12.08 24.49 -10.06
N ALA A 130 -11.18 24.36 -9.08
CA ALA A 130 -11.04 25.32 -7.99
C ALA A 130 -10.69 26.72 -8.51
N ALA A 131 -9.74 26.81 -9.45
CA ALA A 131 -9.34 28.08 -10.07
C ALA A 131 -10.49 28.72 -10.88
N LYS A 132 -11.27 27.94 -11.63
CA LYS A 132 -12.46 28.41 -12.36
C LYS A 132 -13.52 28.93 -11.41
N LYS A 133 -13.81 28.20 -10.32
CA LYS A 133 -14.76 28.63 -9.28
C LYS A 133 -14.35 29.97 -8.68
N ALA A 134 -13.08 30.12 -8.25
CA ALA A 134 -12.57 31.38 -7.70
C ALA A 134 -12.75 32.55 -8.68
N LYS A 135 -12.40 32.36 -9.96
CA LYS A 135 -12.61 33.40 -11.00
C LYS A 135 -14.09 33.75 -11.20
N SER A 136 -15.00 32.77 -11.15
CA SER A 136 -16.44 33.01 -11.30
C SER A 136 -17.05 33.78 -10.12
N THR A 137 -16.58 33.51 -8.90
CA THR A 137 -17.01 34.20 -7.68
C THR A 137 -16.51 35.65 -7.67
N ALA A 138 -15.25 35.87 -8.09
CA ALA A 138 -14.68 37.21 -8.23
C ALA A 138 -15.42 38.06 -9.28
N LYS A 139 -15.87 37.45 -10.39
CA LYS A 139 -16.63 38.16 -11.44
C LYS A 139 -18.06 38.55 -11.03
N LYS A 140 -18.63 37.90 -10.01
CA LYS A 140 -19.95 38.25 -9.43
C LYS A 140 -19.86 39.32 -8.33
N SER A 141 -18.66 39.65 -7.84
CA SER A 141 -18.43 40.69 -6.83
C SER A 141 -18.03 42.02 -7.48
N THR A 142 -18.99 42.93 -7.69
CA THR A 142 -18.80 44.29 -8.23
C THR A 142 -18.20 45.30 -7.24
N LYS A 143 -17.66 44.87 -6.09
CA LYS A 143 -16.87 45.75 -5.22
C LYS A 143 -15.37 45.45 -5.38
N LYS A 144 -14.61 46.49 -5.74
CA LYS A 144 -13.14 46.55 -5.60
C LYS A 144 -12.80 46.30 -4.13
N THR A 145 -12.65 45.03 -3.77
CA THR A 145 -12.05 44.62 -2.52
C THR A 145 -10.84 43.79 -2.89
N THR A 146 -9.69 44.20 -2.39
CA THR A 146 -8.38 43.57 -2.47
C THR A 146 -8.52 42.05 -2.53
N ILE A 147 -7.93 41.43 -3.55
CA ILE A 147 -7.91 39.97 -3.75
C ILE A 147 -7.54 39.34 -2.40
N ASN A 148 -8.51 38.71 -1.76
CA ASN A 148 -8.35 38.21 -0.41
C ASN A 148 -7.43 36.97 -0.50
N GLU A 149 -6.24 37.02 0.11
CA GLU A 149 -5.29 35.88 0.19
C GLU A 149 -5.97 34.57 0.64
N LYS A 150 -7.13 34.67 1.29
CA LYS A 150 -8.03 33.57 1.66
C LYS A 150 -8.60 32.75 0.50
N GLU A 151 -8.69 33.26 -0.73
CA GLU A 151 -9.15 32.46 -1.89
C GLU A 151 -8.04 31.60 -2.52
N ARG A 152 -6.77 31.98 -2.30
CA ARG A 152 -5.58 31.16 -2.61
C ARG A 152 -5.19 30.25 -1.45
N ASN A 153 -6.10 30.02 -0.50
CA ASN A 153 -5.78 29.29 0.73
C ASN A 153 -5.48 27.80 0.42
N PRO A 154 -4.24 27.31 0.66
CA PRO A 154 -3.83 25.93 0.42
C PRO A 154 -4.74 24.90 1.09
N PHE A 155 -5.34 25.25 2.24
CA PHE A 155 -6.24 24.36 2.98
C PHE A 155 -7.53 24.01 2.22
N ARG A 156 -8.05 24.92 1.39
CA ARG A 156 -9.26 24.66 0.59
C ARG A 156 -8.95 23.81 -0.64
N MET A 157 -7.76 23.96 -1.22
CA MET A 157 -7.21 23.02 -2.22
C MET A 157 -6.98 21.64 -1.62
N MET A 158 -6.50 21.57 -0.37
CA MET A 158 -6.31 20.32 0.37
C MET A 158 -7.63 19.62 0.70
N GLY A 159 -8.72 20.36 0.95
CA GLY A 159 -10.06 19.79 1.07
C GLY A 159 -10.58 19.16 -0.22
N SER A 160 -10.33 19.78 -1.38
CA SER A 160 -10.66 19.16 -2.68
C SER A 160 -9.79 17.94 -2.98
N PHE A 161 -8.50 18.00 -2.62
CA PHE A 161 -7.56 16.88 -2.73
C PHE A 161 -8.01 15.68 -1.89
N GLY A 162 -8.39 15.95 -0.64
CA GLY A 162 -8.87 14.94 0.28
C GLY A 162 -10.08 14.18 -0.22
N ASN A 163 -11.04 14.91 -0.79
CA ASN A 163 -12.23 14.31 -1.38
C ASN A 163 -11.90 13.40 -2.57
N VAL A 164 -11.00 13.81 -3.46
CA VAL A 164 -10.59 12.99 -4.61
C VAL A 164 -9.88 11.72 -4.15
N MET A 165 -8.93 11.84 -3.23
CA MET A 165 -8.20 10.69 -2.71
C MET A 165 -9.14 9.72 -1.98
N GLU A 166 -10.10 10.24 -1.22
CA GLU A 166 -11.15 9.44 -0.60
C GLU A 166 -11.98 8.66 -1.61
N ILE A 167 -12.45 9.32 -2.68
CA ILE A 167 -13.26 8.68 -3.72
C ILE A 167 -12.47 7.53 -4.38
N ILE A 168 -11.20 7.78 -4.72
CA ILE A 168 -10.32 6.76 -5.31
C ILE A 168 -10.10 5.60 -4.34
N GLN A 169 -9.75 5.88 -3.08
CA GLN A 169 -9.53 4.86 -2.07
C GLN A 169 -10.80 4.01 -1.83
N ARG A 170 -11.99 4.63 -1.77
CA ARG A 170 -13.26 3.91 -1.64
C ARG A 170 -13.52 3.01 -2.86
N ALA A 171 -13.38 3.53 -4.07
CA ALA A 171 -13.59 2.77 -5.30
C ALA A 171 -12.71 1.51 -5.38
N VAL A 172 -11.46 1.66 -4.94
CA VAL A 172 -10.45 0.60 -4.89
C VAL A 172 -10.72 -0.40 -3.75
N LEU A 173 -10.91 0.09 -2.53
CA LEU A 173 -11.06 -0.78 -1.36
C LEU A 173 -12.42 -1.49 -1.34
N GLU A 174 -13.44 -0.97 -2.00
CA GLU A 174 -14.74 -1.63 -2.18
C GLU A 174 -14.77 -2.59 -3.39
N GLU A 175 -13.81 -2.53 -4.33
CA GLU A 175 -13.76 -3.43 -5.51
C GLU A 175 -13.55 -4.90 -5.09
N PRO A 176 -14.49 -5.82 -5.34
CA PRO A 176 -14.40 -7.21 -4.90
C PRO A 176 -13.16 -7.98 -5.38
N LYS A 177 -12.64 -7.66 -6.58
CA LYS A 177 -11.45 -8.33 -7.13
C LYS A 177 -10.15 -7.92 -6.45
N ILE A 178 -10.12 -6.79 -5.75
CA ILE A 178 -8.93 -6.24 -5.07
C ILE A 178 -8.83 -6.78 -3.66
N GLU A 179 -7.66 -7.27 -3.28
CA GLU A 179 -7.37 -7.84 -1.96
C GLU A 179 -6.52 -6.89 -1.10
N GLY A 180 -5.89 -5.87 -1.68
CA GLY A 180 -5.15 -4.85 -0.95
C GLY A 180 -4.82 -3.62 -1.78
N LEU A 181 -4.40 -2.56 -1.10
CA LEU A 181 -4.05 -1.27 -1.71
C LEU A 181 -2.62 -0.89 -1.39
N PHE A 182 -1.85 -0.53 -2.42
CA PHE A 182 -0.60 0.18 -2.31
C PHE A 182 -0.83 1.63 -2.65
N THR A 183 -0.41 2.54 -1.79
CA THR A 183 -0.55 3.97 -2.04
C THR A 183 0.67 4.72 -1.55
N SER A 184 1.14 5.68 -2.34
CA SER A 184 2.16 6.59 -1.86
C SER A 184 1.62 7.35 -0.66
N MET A 185 2.46 7.57 0.33
CA MET A 185 2.14 8.49 1.40
C MET A 185 1.98 9.89 0.79
N PRO A 186 0.90 10.64 1.08
CA PRO A 186 0.83 12.03 0.65
C PRO A 186 1.97 12.79 1.33
N GLY A 187 3.01 13.12 0.57
CA GLY A 187 4.07 13.99 1.01
C GLY A 187 3.49 15.39 1.18
N GLY A 188 3.11 15.74 2.40
CA GLY A 188 2.75 17.11 2.71
C GLY A 188 3.97 18.03 2.47
N PRO A 189 3.78 19.24 1.94
CA PRO A 189 4.86 20.24 1.96
C PRO A 189 5.24 20.49 3.42
N ARG A 190 6.47 20.12 3.78
CA ARG A 190 7.22 20.44 5.03
C ARG A 190 6.40 21.13 6.13
N GLY A 191 6.14 20.42 7.23
CA GLY A 191 5.92 21.03 8.55
C GLY A 191 4.80 22.06 8.66
N ARG A 192 3.78 22.03 7.77
CA ARG A 192 2.63 22.94 7.90
C ARG A 192 1.62 22.37 8.88
N GLU A 193 1.28 23.18 9.89
CA GLU A 193 0.12 22.96 10.77
C GLU A 193 -1.10 22.52 9.96
N GLY A 194 -1.82 21.50 10.45
CA GLY A 194 -3.04 20.97 9.80
C GLY A 194 -2.85 19.80 8.83
N THR A 195 -1.63 19.39 8.49
CA THR A 195 -1.41 18.15 7.70
C THR A 195 -1.93 16.91 8.46
N MET A 196 -1.73 16.88 9.78
CA MET A 196 -2.20 15.78 10.65
C MET A 196 -3.72 15.73 10.80
N ASP A 197 -4.38 16.90 10.75
CA ASP A 197 -5.83 17.02 10.86
C ASP A 197 -6.54 16.41 9.64
N PHE A 198 -5.90 16.48 8.47
CA PHE A 198 -6.39 15.81 7.27
C PHE A 198 -6.13 14.29 7.30
N MET A 199 -4.97 13.87 7.81
CA MET A 199 -4.54 12.47 7.73
C MET A 199 -5.25 11.56 8.73
N THR A 200 -5.56 12.07 9.93
CA THR A 200 -6.15 11.26 11.01
C THR A 200 -7.49 10.63 10.59
N PRO A 201 -8.48 11.38 10.08
CA PRO A 201 -9.75 10.79 9.61
C PRO A 201 -9.56 9.79 8.46
N MET A 202 -8.61 10.05 7.56
CA MET A 202 -8.29 9.14 6.47
C MET A 202 -7.75 7.81 7.01
N LEU A 203 -6.82 7.83 7.95
CA LEU A 203 -6.23 6.64 8.55
C LEU A 203 -7.27 5.86 9.38
N GLU A 204 -8.14 6.54 10.14
CA GLU A 204 -9.26 5.93 10.85
C GLU A 204 -10.21 5.18 9.92
N ARG A 205 -10.54 5.79 8.77
CA ARG A 205 -11.36 5.15 7.75
C ARG A 205 -10.64 3.94 7.15
N ILE A 206 -9.38 4.09 6.73
CA ILE A 206 -8.58 3.01 6.14
C ILE A 206 -8.44 1.84 7.12
N ALA A 207 -8.24 2.12 8.40
CA ALA A 207 -8.10 1.11 9.46
C ALA A 207 -9.34 0.21 9.58
N LYS A 208 -10.53 0.70 9.23
CA LYS A 208 -11.79 -0.07 9.27
C LYS A 208 -11.98 -1.02 8.09
N TYR A 209 -11.26 -0.85 6.98
CA TYR A 209 -11.38 -1.77 5.86
C TYR A 209 -10.74 -3.13 6.19
N PRO A 210 -11.36 -4.25 5.76
CA PRO A 210 -10.81 -5.58 6.00
C PRO A 210 -9.56 -5.86 5.14
N LYS A 211 -9.35 -5.11 4.06
CA LYS A 211 -8.22 -5.28 3.14
C LYS A 211 -6.96 -4.59 3.68
N PRO A 212 -5.77 -5.19 3.58
CA PRO A 212 -4.51 -4.52 3.91
C PRO A 212 -4.29 -3.29 3.02
N VAL A 213 -3.83 -2.21 3.64
CA VAL A 213 -3.39 -1.00 2.94
C VAL A 213 -1.96 -0.73 3.34
N PHE A 214 -1.06 -0.68 2.35
CA PHE A 214 0.35 -0.44 2.56
C PHE A 214 0.69 0.93 2.01
N PHE A 215 1.24 1.78 2.89
CA PHE A 215 1.83 3.03 2.45
C PHE A 215 3.30 2.83 2.08
N TYR A 216 3.76 3.64 1.14
CA TYR A 216 5.19 3.75 0.87
C TYR A 216 5.62 5.19 0.67
N SER A 217 6.85 5.50 1.04
CA SER A 217 7.49 6.79 0.82
C SER A 217 8.86 6.55 0.21
N VAL A 218 9.08 7.07 -1.00
CA VAL A 218 10.39 6.99 -1.68
C VAL A 218 11.38 8.02 -1.11
N MET A 219 10.87 9.02 -0.38
CA MET A 219 11.70 10.06 0.25
C MET A 219 11.82 9.84 1.75
N GLU A 220 13.06 9.90 2.23
CA GLU A 220 13.36 9.97 3.66
C GLU A 220 13.34 11.44 4.10
N SER A 221 12.32 11.80 4.88
CA SER A 221 12.18 13.12 5.47
C SER A 221 11.62 12.99 6.87
N GLU A 222 11.84 14.01 7.71
CA GLU A 222 11.28 14.05 9.07
C GLU A 222 9.75 13.91 9.07
N GLY A 223 9.07 14.56 8.12
CA GLY A 223 7.63 14.39 7.92
C GLY A 223 7.23 12.95 7.53
N ALA A 224 8.04 12.24 6.75
CA ALA A 224 7.79 10.83 6.44
C ALA A 224 7.91 9.93 7.69
N LEU A 225 8.85 10.23 8.59
CA LEU A 225 8.99 9.50 9.86
C LEU A 225 7.81 9.75 10.80
N GLU A 226 7.40 11.01 10.96
CA GLU A 226 6.26 11.38 11.79
C GLU A 226 4.98 10.70 11.32
N MET A 227 4.75 10.71 10.01
CA MET A 227 3.60 10.05 9.39
C MET A 227 3.67 8.52 9.48
N SER A 228 4.86 7.92 9.40
CA SER A 228 5.05 6.49 9.65
C SER A 228 4.67 6.12 11.10
N ARG A 229 5.01 6.97 12.07
CA ARG A 229 4.56 6.81 13.47
C ARG A 229 3.04 6.92 13.59
N LEU A 230 2.42 7.89 12.92
CA LEU A 230 0.96 8.05 12.91
C LEU A 230 0.26 6.83 12.31
N CYS A 231 0.70 6.35 11.15
CA CYS A 231 0.17 5.12 10.52
C CYS A 231 0.32 3.90 11.44
N GLY A 232 1.43 3.83 12.19
CA GLY A 232 1.67 2.79 13.19
C GLY A 232 0.60 2.72 14.28
N LYS A 233 0.06 3.86 14.74
CA LYS A 233 -1.05 3.89 15.72
C LYS A 233 -2.31 3.20 15.21
N TYR A 234 -2.50 3.19 13.89
CA TYR A 234 -3.63 2.54 13.21
C TYR A 234 -3.30 1.15 12.66
N ASN A 235 -2.12 0.60 13.00
CA ASN A 235 -1.61 -0.67 12.47
C ASN A 235 -1.55 -0.71 10.93
N ILE A 236 -1.23 0.44 10.31
CA ILE A 236 -1.01 0.54 8.87
C ILE A 236 0.50 0.57 8.59
N PRO A 237 1.06 -0.44 7.91
CA PRO A 237 2.49 -0.49 7.65
C PRO A 237 2.91 0.54 6.61
N VAL A 238 4.11 1.10 6.81
CA VAL A 238 4.74 2.07 5.92
C VAL A 238 6.13 1.57 5.57
N PHE A 239 6.45 1.57 4.28
CA PHE A 239 7.73 1.10 3.75
C PHE A 239 8.49 2.23 3.06
N THR A 240 9.82 2.25 3.19
CA THR A 240 10.68 3.23 2.53
C THR A 240 11.20 2.74 1.17
N ARG A 241 11.12 1.44 0.92
CA ARG A 241 11.53 0.80 -0.32
C ARG A 241 10.35 0.15 -1.00
N THR A 242 10.21 0.37 -2.31
CA THR A 242 9.12 -0.18 -3.13
C THR A 242 9.16 -1.70 -3.17
N GLU A 243 10.34 -2.32 -3.17
CA GLU A 243 10.46 -3.78 -3.12
C GLU A 243 9.92 -4.36 -1.82
N ASP A 244 10.11 -3.66 -0.70
CA ASP A 244 9.66 -4.15 0.60
C ASP A 244 8.13 -4.17 0.67
N VAL A 245 7.44 -3.20 0.05
CA VAL A 245 5.97 -3.18 -0.05
C VAL A 245 5.48 -4.46 -0.73
N ALA A 246 6.04 -4.78 -1.91
CA ALA A 246 5.63 -5.93 -2.69
C ALA A 246 5.99 -7.26 -2.00
N LYS A 247 7.20 -7.37 -1.45
CA LYS A 247 7.64 -8.54 -0.66
C LYS A 247 6.72 -8.77 0.54
N ASN A 248 6.43 -7.74 1.32
CA ASN A 248 5.62 -7.86 2.54
C ASN A 248 4.16 -8.19 2.22
N PHE A 249 3.66 -7.85 1.04
CA PHE A 249 2.33 -8.28 0.63
C PHE A 249 2.35 -9.73 0.13
N ALA A 250 3.41 -10.13 -0.60
CA ALA A 250 3.59 -11.48 -1.09
C ALA A 250 3.69 -12.51 0.05
N ILE A 251 4.31 -12.18 1.19
CA ILE A 251 4.32 -13.08 2.35
C ILE A 251 2.93 -13.29 2.97
N LEU A 252 2.03 -12.29 2.89
CA LEU A 252 0.64 -12.46 3.33
C LEU A 252 -0.11 -13.42 2.40
N VAL A 253 0.17 -13.33 1.09
CA VAL A 253 -0.35 -14.28 0.09
C VAL A 253 0.18 -15.69 0.36
N GLN A 254 1.47 -15.82 0.63
CA GLN A 254 2.10 -17.10 0.97
C GLN A 254 1.45 -17.69 2.23
N GLU A 255 1.24 -16.89 3.26
CA GLU A 255 0.60 -17.34 4.50
C GLU A 255 -0.84 -17.85 4.28
N SER A 256 -1.64 -17.15 3.48
CA SER A 256 -2.97 -17.64 3.10
C SER A 256 -2.91 -18.99 2.39
N ARG A 257 -1.98 -19.15 1.44
CA ARG A 257 -1.79 -20.40 0.69
C ARG A 257 -1.31 -21.54 1.59
N ASN A 258 -0.43 -21.24 2.55
CA ASN A 258 0.03 -22.21 3.54
C ASN A 258 -1.15 -22.70 4.39
N LYS A 259 -1.97 -21.79 4.93
CA LYS A 259 -3.15 -22.14 5.71
C LYS A 259 -4.13 -23.02 4.93
N GLU A 260 -4.38 -22.69 3.66
CA GLU A 260 -5.24 -23.49 2.79
C GLU A 260 -4.63 -24.86 2.46
N ARG A 261 -3.33 -24.94 2.22
CA ARG A 261 -2.63 -26.20 1.96
C ARG A 261 -2.70 -27.11 3.18
N PHE A 262 -2.38 -26.59 4.36
CA PHE A 262 -2.33 -27.39 5.58
C PHE A 262 -3.71 -27.84 6.07
N SER A 263 -4.75 -27.03 5.87
CA SER A 263 -6.12 -27.44 6.19
C SER A 263 -6.62 -28.61 5.32
N LYS A 264 -6.07 -28.81 4.12
CA LYS A 264 -6.40 -29.93 3.23
C LYS A 264 -5.60 -31.20 3.52
N THR A 265 -4.41 -31.08 4.11
CA THR A 265 -3.53 -32.23 4.39
C THR A 265 -3.72 -32.83 5.78
N LEU A 266 -4.33 -32.09 6.71
CA LEU A 266 -4.70 -32.62 8.03
C LEU A 266 -5.97 -33.48 7.86
N ASP A 267 -5.79 -34.79 7.82
CA ASP A 267 -6.89 -35.77 7.90
C ASP A 267 -7.57 -35.64 9.28
N PRO A 268 -8.90 -35.40 9.35
CA PRO A 268 -9.66 -35.36 10.62
C PRO A 268 -9.52 -36.64 11.47
N GLN A 269 -9.02 -37.75 10.91
CA GLN A 269 -8.85 -39.01 11.63
C GLN A 269 -7.57 -39.10 12.48
N VAL A 270 -6.63 -38.16 12.35
CA VAL A 270 -5.38 -38.19 13.13
C VAL A 270 -5.52 -37.59 14.53
N GLU A 271 -6.57 -36.79 14.80
CA GLU A 271 -6.87 -36.25 16.15
C GLU A 271 -7.49 -37.28 17.12
N LYS A 272 -7.72 -38.53 16.68
CA LYS A 272 -8.33 -39.60 17.50
C LYS A 272 -7.39 -40.78 17.84
N ARG A 273 -6.08 -40.61 17.75
CA ARG A 273 -5.11 -41.62 18.23
C ARG A 273 -4.20 -41.09 19.29
#